data_AF-A0A4R3ZSM8-F1
#
_entry.id   AF-A0A4R3ZSM8-F1
#
_cell.length_a   1.000
_cell.length_b   1.000
_cell.length_c   1.000
_cell.angle_alpha   90.00
_cell.angle_beta   90.00
_cell.angle_gamma   90.00
#
_symmetry.space_group_name_H-M   'P 1'
#
loop_
_entity.id
_entity.type
_entity.pdbx_description
1 polymer ?
#
loop_
_entity_poly.entity_id
_entity_poly.type
_entity_poly.pdbx_seq_one_letter_code
_entity_poly.pdbx_strand_id
1 'polypeptide(L)'
;MLPGRSADGQPLCRDCAGITTALTCTRCHREAERFRAGLCIRCVLHDDLQEVLKPGDDLRLHRLIVLLTSSDRPESIYTYMRGTKARSLLEAIGERELPLTHDAFDQLPASRAVDHLRALLTHHRMMPERGNETLVRFEQWLATRFADLPDDGTSQLIERYAAWRHLKRIRAKVTDPDTNLETVIHAAKQEITQAGEFLIWLRKRHNVPAGEMRQHHIDDYLSDGPSTRKHIRSFARWFNNQQGHPNGTLDVPFRKAQTTPMITQTERIQLVRNCLEHRNVIPATRVAGLILLLWAHPLNKIVMLRRDRLIAAPEGMRITLGTHAAQVPEALTELFWEQLSNPGNQNTINADTPCGLCQGLWTGPR
;
A
#
# COMPACT_ATOMS: atom_id res chain seq x y z
N MET A 1 28.33 20.42 7.72
CA MET A 1 27.06 20.42 8.50
C MET A 1 26.94 21.75 9.23
N LEU A 2 25.76 22.15 9.73
CA LEU A 2 25.60 23.43 10.44
C LEU A 2 25.02 23.18 11.85
N PRO A 3 25.83 22.65 12.79
CA PRO A 3 25.35 22.23 14.10
C PRO A 3 25.09 23.39 15.06
N GLY A 4 25.63 24.57 14.79
CA GLY A 4 25.45 25.76 15.63
C GLY A 4 24.28 26.63 15.21
N ARG A 5 23.90 27.57 16.08
CA ARG A 5 22.97 28.65 15.77
C ARG A 5 23.54 30.00 16.21
N SER A 6 23.32 31.04 15.42
CA SER A 6 23.61 32.42 15.83
C SER A 6 22.58 32.92 16.85
N ALA A 7 22.81 34.11 17.43
CA ALA A 7 21.84 34.79 18.30
C ALA A 7 20.48 35.03 17.59
N ASP A 8 20.51 35.25 16.28
CA ASP A 8 19.31 35.42 15.42
C ASP A 8 18.76 34.08 14.88
N GLY A 9 19.27 32.95 15.37
CA GLY A 9 18.79 31.61 15.02
C GLY A 9 19.27 31.04 13.68
N GLN A 10 20.16 31.74 12.97
CA GLN A 10 20.73 31.29 11.70
C GLN A 10 21.71 30.12 11.89
N PRO A 11 21.75 29.14 10.97
CA PRO A 11 22.59 27.97 11.12
C PRO A 11 24.09 28.31 10.93
N LEU A 12 24.94 27.90 11.87
CA LEU A 12 26.37 28.17 11.89
C LEU A 12 27.20 26.89 11.76
N CYS A 13 28.38 27.01 11.15
CA CYS A 13 29.37 25.95 11.12
C CYS A 13 29.90 25.63 12.53
N ARG A 14 30.48 24.44 12.74
CA ARG A 14 31.03 24.03 14.04
C ARG A 14 32.01 25.08 14.60
N ASP A 15 32.98 25.48 13.79
CA ASP A 15 34.03 26.41 14.20
C ASP A 15 33.46 27.81 14.47
N CYS A 16 32.51 28.24 13.63
CA CYS A 16 31.80 29.51 13.74
C CYS A 16 30.99 29.63 15.04
N ALA A 17 30.46 28.51 15.53
CA ALA A 17 29.67 28.43 16.76
C ALA A 17 30.52 28.14 18.00
N GLY A 18 31.85 28.08 17.88
CA GLY A 18 32.75 27.76 19.00
C GLY A 18 32.57 26.33 19.54
N ILE A 19 32.01 25.42 18.74
CA ILE A 19 31.78 24.04 19.17
C ILE A 19 33.11 23.28 19.14
N THR A 20 33.62 22.90 20.31
CA THR A 20 34.91 22.20 20.46
C THR A 20 34.79 20.68 20.27
N THR A 21 33.58 20.15 20.21
CA THR A 21 33.35 18.71 19.98
C THR A 21 33.84 18.31 18.58
N ALA A 22 34.72 17.32 18.50
CA ALA A 22 35.14 16.76 17.22
C ALA A 22 33.95 16.04 16.54
N LEU A 23 33.36 16.68 15.53
CA LEU A 23 32.25 16.17 14.71
C LEU A 23 32.72 15.59 13.37
N THR A 24 33.95 15.10 13.32
CA THR A 24 34.52 14.48 12.12
C THR A 24 34.58 12.98 12.33
N CYS A 25 34.04 12.21 11.38
CA CYS A 25 34.13 10.75 11.42
C CYS A 25 35.60 10.32 11.33
N THR A 26 36.03 9.41 12.19
CA THR A 26 37.42 8.93 12.21
C THR A 26 37.79 8.07 11.00
N ARG A 27 36.79 7.49 10.29
CA ARG A 27 37.02 6.64 9.11
C ARG A 27 36.88 7.39 7.79
N CYS A 28 35.74 8.04 7.55
CA CYS A 28 35.49 8.71 6.27
C CYS A 28 35.87 10.18 6.26
N HIS A 29 36.35 10.71 7.39
CA HIS A 29 36.76 12.11 7.57
C HIS A 29 35.69 13.16 7.21
N ARG A 30 34.44 12.73 7.02
CA ARG A 30 33.32 13.62 6.77
C ARG A 30 32.84 14.21 8.08
N GLU A 31 32.54 15.51 8.06
CA GLU A 31 31.87 16.18 9.16
C GLU A 31 30.42 15.64 9.24
N ALA A 32 30.11 14.92 10.31
CA ALA A 32 28.80 14.33 10.59
C ALA A 32 28.62 14.15 12.11
N GLU A 33 27.38 14.06 12.57
CA GLU A 33 27.10 13.70 13.97
C GLU A 33 27.76 12.35 14.30
N ARG A 34 28.44 12.30 15.45
CA ARG A 34 29.07 11.06 15.93
C ARG A 34 27.98 10.13 16.42
N PHE A 35 28.01 8.90 15.93
CA PHE A 35 26.97 7.92 16.21
C PHE A 35 27.43 6.84 17.18
N ARG A 36 28.46 6.07 16.82
CA ARG A 36 29.03 5.00 17.66
C ARG A 36 30.55 5.00 17.54
N ALA A 37 31.25 5.04 18.68
CA ALA A 37 32.72 4.92 18.76
C ALA A 37 33.53 5.86 17.83
N GLY A 38 33.06 7.09 17.56
CA GLY A 38 33.77 8.03 16.67
C GLY A 38 33.44 7.92 15.18
N LEU A 39 32.58 6.99 14.82
CA LEU A 39 32.08 6.83 13.46
C LEU A 39 30.78 7.59 13.27
N CYS A 40 30.57 8.12 12.06
CA CYS A 40 29.26 8.59 11.63
C CYS A 40 28.33 7.40 11.36
N ILE A 41 27.03 7.64 11.36
CA ILE A 41 26.02 6.60 11.19
C ILE A 41 26.20 5.78 9.90
N ARG A 42 26.66 6.38 8.79
CA ARG A 42 26.90 5.66 7.53
C ARG A 42 28.01 4.62 7.67
N CYS A 43 29.10 4.95 8.37
CA CYS A 43 30.20 4.01 8.61
C CYS A 43 29.78 2.90 9.58
N VAL A 44 29.02 3.24 10.61
CA VAL A 44 28.46 2.25 11.55
C VAL A 44 27.51 1.30 10.83
N LEU A 45 26.60 1.85 10.02
CA LEU A 45 25.63 1.08 9.24
C LEU A 45 26.32 0.16 8.24
N HIS A 46 27.41 0.62 7.61
CA HIS A 46 28.22 -0.21 6.73
C HIS A 46 28.80 -1.43 7.45
N ASP A 47 29.36 -1.24 8.64
CA ASP A 47 29.93 -2.35 9.44
C ASP A 47 28.84 -3.33 9.88
N ASP A 48 27.72 -2.81 10.41
CA ASP A 48 26.59 -3.64 10.84
C ASP A 48 26.01 -4.44 9.67
N LEU A 49 25.94 -3.85 8.46
CA LEU A 49 25.48 -4.54 7.26
C LEU A 49 26.49 -5.57 6.75
N GLN A 50 27.79 -5.30 6.81
CA GLN A 50 28.81 -6.29 6.46
C GLN A 50 28.76 -7.50 7.39
N GLU A 51 28.59 -7.28 8.69
CA GLU A 51 28.48 -8.35 9.68
C GLU A 51 27.24 -9.22 9.47
N VAL A 52 26.11 -8.60 9.13
CA VAL A 52 24.85 -9.31 8.89
C VAL A 52 24.84 -10.05 7.55
N LEU A 53 25.18 -9.35 6.47
CA LEU A 53 25.02 -9.88 5.12
C LEU A 53 26.19 -10.75 4.69
N LYS A 54 27.35 -10.63 5.36
CA LYS A 54 28.57 -11.41 5.12
C LYS A 54 28.82 -11.60 3.62
N PRO A 55 29.01 -10.52 2.84
CA PRO A 55 28.79 -10.55 1.40
C PRO A 55 29.68 -11.56 0.64
N GLY A 56 30.83 -11.96 1.19
CA GLY A 56 31.70 -12.96 0.57
C GLY A 56 32.13 -12.52 -0.83
N ASP A 57 31.88 -13.35 -1.84
CA ASP A 57 32.08 -12.98 -3.26
C ASP A 57 30.78 -12.54 -3.96
N ASP A 58 29.64 -12.49 -3.26
CA ASP A 58 28.36 -12.10 -3.87
C ASP A 58 28.28 -10.59 -4.10
N LEU A 59 28.48 -10.19 -5.36
CA LEU A 59 28.41 -8.80 -5.80
C LEU A 59 27.05 -8.15 -5.55
N ARG A 60 25.95 -8.92 -5.51
CA ARG A 60 24.61 -8.38 -5.22
C ARG A 60 24.52 -7.87 -3.79
N LEU A 61 25.16 -8.57 -2.86
CA LEU A 61 25.16 -8.18 -1.45
C LEU A 61 26.06 -6.99 -1.17
N HIS A 62 27.23 -6.92 -1.83
CA HIS A 62 28.03 -5.69 -1.83
C HIS A 62 27.23 -4.50 -2.33
N ARG A 63 26.49 -4.68 -3.44
CA ARG A 63 25.61 -3.64 -3.97
C ARG A 63 24.51 -3.25 -2.97
N LEU A 64 23.91 -4.22 -2.27
CA LEU A 64 22.91 -3.96 -1.24
C LEU A 64 23.48 -3.13 -0.08
N ILE A 65 24.68 -3.46 0.39
CA ILE A 65 25.36 -2.71 1.45
C ILE A 65 25.59 -1.26 1.01
N VAL A 66 26.16 -1.06 -0.18
CA VAL A 66 26.42 0.27 -0.73
C VAL A 66 25.12 1.06 -0.88
N LEU A 67 24.04 0.43 -1.38
CA LEU A 67 22.75 1.06 -1.54
C LEU A 67 22.19 1.57 -0.20
N LEU A 68 22.12 0.69 0.79
CA LEU A 68 21.52 0.97 2.08
C LEU A 68 22.31 2.05 2.85
N THR A 69 23.65 2.04 2.72
CA THR A 69 24.53 3.05 3.34
C THR A 69 24.55 4.38 2.59
N SER A 70 24.21 4.38 1.29
CA SER A 70 24.15 5.58 0.46
C SER A 70 22.85 6.37 0.61
N SER A 71 21.82 5.78 1.22
CA SER A 71 20.53 6.43 1.52
C SER A 71 20.71 7.84 2.12
N ASP A 72 19.85 8.78 1.71
CA ASP A 72 19.82 10.14 2.26
C ASP A 72 19.51 10.16 3.76
N ARG A 73 18.82 9.13 4.26
CA ARG A 73 18.44 8.96 5.67
C ARG A 73 18.99 7.65 6.23
N PRO A 74 20.29 7.57 6.53
CA PRO A 74 20.91 6.37 7.08
C PRO A 74 20.31 5.98 8.45
N GLU A 75 19.76 6.93 9.22
CA GLU A 75 19.07 6.69 10.49
C GLU A 75 17.83 5.80 10.30
N SER A 76 17.08 6.00 9.23
CA SER A 76 15.89 5.21 8.93
C SER A 76 16.25 3.77 8.58
N ILE A 77 17.36 3.57 7.85
CA ILE A 77 17.87 2.23 7.52
C ILE A 77 18.40 1.54 8.78
N TYR A 78 19.11 2.28 9.64
CA TYR A 78 19.59 1.76 10.91
C TYR A 78 18.44 1.31 11.83
N THR A 79 17.37 2.10 11.92
CA THR A 79 16.15 1.72 12.66
C THR A 79 15.46 0.52 12.02
N TYR A 80 15.32 0.49 10.69
CA TYR A 80 14.76 -0.64 9.95
C TYR A 80 15.51 -1.94 10.26
N MET A 81 16.86 -1.93 10.22
CA MET A 81 17.70 -3.10 10.51
C MET A 81 17.55 -3.63 11.95
N ARG A 82 17.11 -2.79 12.89
CA ARG A 82 16.85 -3.20 14.28
C ARG A 82 15.47 -3.81 14.47
N GLY A 83 14.56 -3.64 13.51
CA GLY A 83 13.27 -4.31 13.53
C GLY A 83 13.45 -5.82 13.39
N THR A 84 12.85 -6.61 14.28
CA THR A 84 13.05 -8.07 14.37
C THR A 84 12.85 -8.79 13.02
N LYS A 85 11.77 -8.48 12.31
CA LYS A 85 11.46 -9.09 10.99
C LYS A 85 12.44 -8.68 9.90
N ALA A 86 12.90 -7.44 9.90
CA ALA A 86 13.85 -6.96 8.90
C ALA A 86 15.24 -7.56 9.15
N ARG A 87 15.65 -7.61 10.41
CA ARG A 87 16.89 -8.23 10.86
C ARG A 87 16.95 -9.70 10.46
N SER A 88 15.90 -10.47 10.77
CA SER A 88 15.85 -11.90 10.44
C SER A 88 15.92 -12.16 8.94
N LEU A 89 15.33 -11.29 8.11
CA LEU A 89 15.44 -11.41 6.64
C LEU A 89 16.86 -11.14 6.15
N LEU A 90 17.52 -10.09 6.67
CA LEU A 90 18.88 -9.75 6.28
C LEU A 90 19.86 -10.84 6.76
N GLU A 91 19.65 -11.42 7.93
CA GLU A 91 20.44 -12.56 8.43
C GLU A 91 20.21 -13.81 7.58
N ALA A 92 18.97 -14.16 7.24
CA ALA A 92 18.69 -15.30 6.36
C ALA A 92 19.32 -15.14 4.96
N ILE A 93 19.36 -13.91 4.43
CA ILE A 93 20.13 -13.60 3.22
C ILE A 93 21.62 -13.75 3.49
N GLY A 94 22.12 -13.27 4.63
CA GLY A 94 23.49 -13.39 5.11
C GLY A 94 24.01 -14.83 5.19
N GLU A 95 23.18 -15.73 5.70
CA GLU A 95 23.50 -17.16 5.87
C GLU A 95 23.16 -18.01 4.64
N ARG A 96 22.65 -17.39 3.56
CA ARG A 96 22.27 -18.04 2.28
C ARG A 96 21.10 -19.03 2.43
N GLU A 97 20.36 -18.94 3.53
CA GLU A 97 19.12 -19.66 3.74
C GLU A 97 17.96 -19.07 2.92
N LEU A 98 18.02 -17.78 2.60
CA LEU A 98 17.06 -17.10 1.74
C LEU A 98 17.70 -16.72 0.39
N PRO A 99 17.49 -17.54 -0.67
CA PRO A 99 17.88 -17.17 -2.02
C PRO A 99 17.20 -15.87 -2.45
N LEU A 100 17.92 -15.03 -3.22
CA LEU A 100 17.37 -13.82 -3.83
C LEU A 100 16.52 -14.17 -5.07
N THR A 101 15.43 -14.90 -4.84
CA THR A 101 14.46 -15.32 -5.86
C THR A 101 13.04 -15.02 -5.42
N HIS A 102 12.15 -14.85 -6.40
CA HIS A 102 10.74 -14.57 -6.13
C HIS A 102 10.07 -15.70 -5.36
N ASP A 103 10.32 -16.94 -5.76
CA ASP A 103 9.75 -18.13 -5.13
C ASP A 103 10.15 -18.27 -3.66
N ALA A 104 11.42 -18.01 -3.33
CA ALA A 104 11.90 -18.06 -1.95
C ALA A 104 11.21 -17.00 -1.08
N PHE A 105 11.04 -15.79 -1.63
CA PHE A 105 10.34 -14.73 -0.94
C PHE A 105 8.83 -15.02 -0.80
N ASP A 106 8.20 -15.72 -1.74
CA ASP A 106 6.76 -16.02 -1.70
C ASP A 106 6.39 -17.07 -0.65
N GLN A 107 7.36 -17.90 -0.23
CA GLN A 107 7.19 -18.87 0.87
C GLN A 107 7.24 -18.20 2.26
N LEU A 108 7.67 -16.94 2.34
CA LEU A 108 7.75 -16.21 3.60
C LEU A 108 6.37 -15.73 4.08
N PRO A 109 6.13 -15.67 5.40
CA PRO A 109 4.92 -15.05 5.93
C PRO A 109 4.76 -13.60 5.47
N ALA A 110 3.54 -13.24 5.06
CA ALA A 110 3.23 -11.91 4.58
C ALA A 110 3.60 -10.84 5.61
N SER A 111 4.48 -9.91 5.22
CA SER A 111 4.87 -8.79 6.07
C SER A 111 5.37 -7.60 5.26
N ARG A 112 5.21 -6.39 5.80
CA ARG A 112 5.72 -5.16 5.17
C ARG A 112 7.23 -5.20 4.95
N ALA A 113 7.98 -5.90 5.82
CA ALA A 113 9.43 -6.03 5.68
C ALA A 113 9.80 -6.88 4.45
N VAL A 114 9.12 -8.02 4.25
CA VAL A 114 9.28 -8.87 3.05
C VAL A 114 8.92 -8.08 1.79
N ASP A 115 7.78 -7.38 1.81
CA ASP A 115 7.30 -6.57 0.67
C ASP A 115 8.29 -5.47 0.28
N HIS A 116 8.77 -4.74 1.28
CA HIS A 116 9.73 -3.66 1.09
C HIS A 116 11.07 -4.18 0.56
N LEU A 117 11.61 -5.24 1.17
CA LEU A 117 12.88 -5.82 0.75
C LEU A 117 12.80 -6.40 -0.67
N ARG A 118 11.72 -7.11 -1.01
CA ARG A 118 11.48 -7.62 -2.38
C ARG A 118 11.43 -6.47 -3.38
N ALA A 119 10.69 -5.41 -3.08
CA ALA A 119 10.58 -4.24 -3.94
C ALA A 119 11.95 -3.58 -4.16
N LEU A 120 12.74 -3.41 -3.10
CA LEU A 120 14.09 -2.83 -3.16
C LEU A 120 15.04 -3.69 -4.00
N LEU A 121 15.07 -5.00 -3.77
CA LEU A 121 15.94 -5.93 -4.51
C LEU A 121 15.57 -6.00 -5.99
N THR A 122 14.27 -5.98 -6.31
CA THR A 122 13.77 -5.97 -7.69
C THR A 122 14.12 -4.65 -8.38
N HIS A 123 13.85 -3.51 -7.72
CA HIS A 123 14.13 -2.18 -8.26
C HIS A 123 15.62 -1.98 -8.60
N HIS A 124 16.52 -2.52 -7.76
CA HIS A 124 17.97 -2.45 -7.99
C HIS A 124 18.54 -3.64 -8.79
N ARG A 125 17.66 -4.43 -9.43
CA ARG A 125 18.01 -5.55 -10.31
C ARG A 125 18.88 -6.63 -9.66
N MET A 126 18.73 -6.81 -8.35
CA MET A 126 19.31 -7.93 -7.61
C MET A 126 18.41 -9.18 -7.69
N MET A 127 17.13 -8.96 -8.03
CA MET A 127 16.14 -9.96 -8.41
C MET A 127 15.56 -9.57 -9.78
N PRO A 128 15.13 -10.55 -10.61
CA PRO A 128 14.52 -10.25 -11.90
C PRO A 128 13.18 -9.53 -11.73
N GLU A 129 12.77 -8.71 -12.71
CA GLU A 129 11.41 -8.17 -12.74
C GLU A 129 10.40 -9.29 -13.05
N ARG A 130 9.28 -9.35 -12.34
CA ARG A 130 8.20 -10.35 -12.56
C ARG A 130 6.84 -9.75 -12.94
N GLY A 131 6.81 -8.46 -13.27
CA GLY A 131 5.59 -7.72 -13.54
C GLY A 131 4.90 -7.19 -12.29
N ASN A 132 3.57 -7.11 -12.31
CA ASN A 132 2.79 -6.48 -11.25
C ASN A 132 2.64 -7.41 -10.03
N GLU A 133 3.32 -7.05 -8.94
CA GLU A 133 3.34 -7.80 -7.68
C GLU A 133 1.95 -8.06 -7.09
N THR A 134 1.04 -7.09 -7.17
CA THR A 134 -0.33 -7.24 -6.65
C THR A 134 -1.12 -8.28 -7.43
N LEU A 135 -0.93 -8.35 -8.76
CA LEU A 135 -1.52 -9.40 -9.60
C LEU A 135 -0.97 -10.78 -9.25
N VAL A 136 0.36 -10.92 -9.11
CA VAL A 136 1.00 -12.20 -8.77
C VAL A 136 0.46 -12.75 -7.44
N ARG A 137 0.36 -11.89 -6.41
CA ARG A 137 -0.23 -12.27 -5.12
C ARG A 137 -1.69 -12.67 -5.22
N PHE A 138 -2.44 -12.06 -6.13
CA PHE A 138 -3.83 -12.45 -6.37
C PHE A 138 -3.92 -13.82 -7.03
N GLU A 139 -3.07 -14.12 -8.01
CA GLU A 139 -3.00 -15.43 -8.66
C GLU A 139 -2.58 -16.54 -7.68
N GLN A 140 -1.60 -16.29 -6.80
CA GLN A 140 -1.22 -17.20 -5.72
C GLN A 140 -2.37 -17.43 -4.73
N TRP A 141 -3.06 -16.36 -4.32
CA TRP A 141 -4.23 -16.48 -3.46
C TRP A 141 -5.33 -17.32 -4.11
N LEU A 142 -5.55 -17.20 -5.42
CA LEU A 142 -6.51 -18.04 -6.14
C LEU A 142 -6.10 -19.51 -6.09
N ALA A 143 -4.82 -19.83 -6.35
CA ALA A 143 -4.32 -21.19 -6.30
C ALA A 143 -4.54 -21.84 -4.92
N THR A 144 -4.18 -21.15 -3.84
CA THR A 144 -4.46 -21.61 -2.46
C THR A 144 -5.97 -21.77 -2.24
N ARG A 145 -6.76 -20.78 -2.66
CA ARG A 145 -8.21 -20.81 -2.45
C ARG A 145 -8.88 -21.97 -3.17
N PHE A 146 -8.43 -22.34 -4.37
CA PHE A 146 -8.97 -23.48 -5.10
C PHE A 146 -8.58 -24.82 -4.48
N ALA A 147 -7.37 -24.92 -3.92
CA ALA A 147 -6.92 -26.10 -3.20
C ALA A 147 -7.70 -26.34 -1.90
N ASP A 148 -8.18 -25.29 -1.25
CA ASP A 148 -8.97 -25.38 -0.01
C ASP A 148 -10.46 -25.76 -0.25
N LEU A 149 -10.93 -25.78 -1.51
CA LEU A 149 -12.32 -26.08 -1.84
C LEU A 149 -12.55 -27.59 -2.03
N PRO A 150 -13.76 -28.10 -1.74
CA PRO A 150 -14.09 -29.50 -1.96
C PRO A 150 -13.96 -29.92 -3.44
N ASP A 151 -13.53 -31.17 -3.66
CA ASP A 151 -13.43 -31.80 -4.99
C ASP A 151 -14.78 -32.42 -5.44
N ASP A 152 -15.87 -31.67 -5.29
CA ASP A 152 -17.24 -32.09 -5.63
C ASP A 152 -17.81 -31.33 -6.85
N GLY A 153 -16.90 -30.71 -7.62
CA GLY A 153 -17.19 -29.76 -8.69
C GLY A 153 -17.19 -28.28 -8.24
N THR A 154 -17.17 -28.00 -6.94
CA THR A 154 -17.12 -26.62 -6.41
C THR A 154 -15.84 -25.90 -6.84
N SER A 155 -14.67 -26.54 -6.66
CA SER A 155 -13.38 -25.92 -7.00
C SER A 155 -13.30 -25.51 -8.49
N GLN A 156 -13.65 -26.43 -9.40
CA GLN A 156 -13.65 -26.19 -10.85
C GLN A 156 -14.61 -25.07 -11.27
N LEU A 157 -15.80 -24.99 -10.65
CA LEU A 157 -16.77 -23.94 -10.97
C LEU A 157 -16.29 -22.57 -10.49
N ILE A 158 -15.68 -22.50 -9.30
CA ILE A 158 -15.11 -21.27 -8.75
C ILE A 158 -13.88 -20.83 -9.53
N GLU A 159 -13.04 -21.76 -9.99
CA GLU A 159 -11.91 -21.47 -10.87
C GLU A 159 -12.38 -20.82 -12.18
N ARG A 160 -13.37 -21.42 -12.85
CA ARG A 160 -13.96 -20.84 -14.08
C ARG A 160 -14.54 -19.46 -13.82
N TYR A 161 -15.26 -19.28 -12.70
CA TYR A 161 -15.82 -17.99 -12.31
C TYR A 161 -14.72 -16.93 -12.13
N ALA A 162 -13.68 -17.25 -11.34
CA ALA A 162 -12.57 -16.36 -11.08
C ALA A 162 -11.81 -15.99 -12.36
N ALA A 163 -11.47 -16.97 -13.19
CA ALA A 163 -10.73 -16.77 -14.43
C ALA A 163 -11.50 -15.88 -15.42
N TRP A 164 -12.77 -16.18 -15.65
CA TRP A 164 -13.56 -15.51 -16.71
C TRP A 164 -14.03 -14.12 -16.29
N ARG A 165 -14.41 -13.95 -15.02
CA ARG A 165 -14.97 -12.69 -14.52
C ARG A 165 -13.91 -11.74 -14.00
N HIS A 166 -13.01 -12.25 -13.17
CA HIS A 166 -12.11 -11.41 -12.37
C HIS A 166 -10.74 -11.29 -13.00
N LEU A 167 -10.12 -12.40 -13.38
CA LEU A 167 -8.74 -12.41 -13.83
C LEU A 167 -8.54 -11.59 -15.12
N LYS A 168 -9.41 -11.78 -16.12
CA LYS A 168 -9.38 -10.98 -17.36
C LYS A 168 -9.52 -9.48 -17.08
N ARG A 169 -10.43 -9.11 -16.18
CA ARG A 169 -10.71 -7.71 -15.82
C ARG A 169 -9.56 -7.08 -15.03
N ILE A 170 -8.97 -7.83 -14.10
CA ILE A 170 -7.85 -7.37 -13.28
C ILE A 170 -6.62 -7.19 -14.17
N ARG A 171 -6.31 -8.14 -15.05
CA ARG A 171 -5.20 -8.02 -16.02
C ARG A 171 -5.34 -6.79 -16.92
N ALA A 172 -6.55 -6.49 -17.40
CA ALA A 172 -6.80 -5.27 -18.18
C ALA A 172 -6.64 -3.97 -17.36
N LYS A 173 -6.80 -4.03 -16.04
CA LYS A 173 -6.67 -2.88 -15.14
C LYS A 173 -5.26 -2.66 -14.61
N VAL A 174 -4.37 -3.65 -14.72
CA VAL A 174 -2.96 -3.52 -14.31
C VAL A 174 -2.24 -2.41 -15.08
N THR A 175 -2.64 -2.18 -16.34
CA THR A 175 -2.05 -1.14 -17.20
C THR A 175 -2.65 0.25 -16.95
N ASP A 176 -3.70 0.36 -16.14
CA ASP A 176 -4.39 1.63 -15.89
C ASP A 176 -3.80 2.33 -14.63
N PRO A 177 -3.08 3.44 -14.80
CA PRO A 177 -2.47 4.18 -13.70
C PRO A 177 -3.47 4.78 -12.70
N ASP A 178 -4.72 5.00 -13.11
CA ASP A 178 -5.75 5.63 -12.29
C ASP A 178 -6.63 4.61 -11.52
N THR A 179 -6.40 3.30 -11.74
CA THR A 179 -7.13 2.25 -11.04
C THR A 179 -6.44 1.84 -9.72
N ASN A 180 -7.20 1.92 -8.62
CA ASN A 180 -6.80 1.28 -7.36
C ASN A 180 -6.93 -0.25 -7.47
N LEU A 181 -5.84 -0.92 -7.85
CA LEU A 181 -5.83 -2.36 -8.09
C LEU A 181 -6.16 -3.17 -6.83
N GLU A 182 -5.69 -2.74 -5.66
CA GLU A 182 -5.98 -3.39 -4.38
C GLU A 182 -7.49 -3.43 -4.10
N THR A 183 -8.19 -2.30 -4.28
CA THR A 183 -9.64 -2.23 -4.07
C THR A 183 -10.38 -3.20 -5.00
N VAL A 184 -9.96 -3.28 -6.26
CA VAL A 184 -10.55 -4.21 -7.25
C VAL A 184 -10.30 -5.66 -6.83
N ILE A 185 -9.09 -5.98 -6.40
CA ILE A 185 -8.71 -7.32 -5.93
C ILE A 185 -9.46 -7.70 -4.65
N HIS A 186 -9.59 -6.78 -3.68
CA HIS A 186 -10.36 -7.03 -2.46
C HIS A 186 -11.82 -7.37 -2.76
N ALA A 187 -12.46 -6.62 -3.66
CA ALA A 187 -13.81 -6.92 -4.10
C ALA A 187 -13.89 -8.30 -4.79
N ALA A 188 -12.94 -8.63 -5.66
CA ALA A 188 -12.87 -9.93 -6.32
C ALA A 188 -12.69 -11.08 -5.32
N LYS A 189 -11.78 -10.95 -4.34
CA LYS A 189 -11.58 -11.94 -3.27
C LYS A 189 -12.87 -12.16 -2.49
N GLN A 190 -13.58 -11.09 -2.12
CA GLN A 190 -14.84 -11.20 -1.40
C GLN A 190 -15.92 -11.93 -2.21
N GLU A 191 -16.09 -11.58 -3.49
CA GLU A 191 -17.07 -12.25 -4.36
C GLU A 191 -16.74 -13.73 -4.58
N ILE A 192 -15.47 -14.08 -4.76
CA ILE A 192 -15.02 -15.47 -4.93
C ILE A 192 -15.22 -16.27 -3.64
N THR A 193 -14.86 -15.69 -2.48
CA THR A 193 -15.07 -16.32 -1.17
C THR A 193 -16.55 -16.61 -0.93
N GLN A 194 -17.42 -15.62 -1.12
CA GLN A 194 -18.86 -15.77 -0.91
C GLN A 194 -19.49 -16.75 -1.91
N ALA A 195 -19.02 -16.79 -3.16
CA ALA A 195 -19.47 -17.80 -4.12
C ALA A 195 -19.09 -19.23 -3.67
N GLY A 196 -17.86 -19.44 -3.19
CA GLY A 196 -17.42 -20.74 -2.67
C GLY A 196 -18.22 -21.17 -1.42
N GLU A 197 -18.41 -20.25 -0.48
CA GLU A 197 -19.24 -20.50 0.72
C GLU A 197 -20.68 -20.87 0.36
N PHE A 198 -21.26 -20.19 -0.63
CA PHE A 198 -22.59 -20.49 -1.12
C PHE A 198 -22.70 -21.89 -1.73
N LEU A 199 -21.75 -22.30 -2.57
CA LEU A 199 -21.76 -23.64 -3.16
C LEU A 199 -21.58 -24.74 -2.11
N ILE A 200 -20.70 -24.53 -1.13
CA ILE A 200 -20.53 -25.43 0.01
C ILE A 200 -21.83 -25.51 0.82
N TRP A 201 -22.48 -24.38 1.07
CA TRP A 201 -23.76 -24.34 1.78
C TRP A 201 -24.87 -25.06 1.01
N LEU A 202 -24.96 -24.85 -0.31
CA LEU A 202 -25.97 -25.48 -1.18
C LEU A 202 -25.87 -27.00 -1.09
N ARG A 203 -24.65 -27.52 -1.17
CA ARG A 203 -24.35 -28.95 -1.00
C ARG A 203 -24.70 -29.44 0.40
N LYS A 204 -24.27 -28.74 1.45
CA LYS A 204 -24.51 -29.18 2.84
C LYS A 204 -25.99 -29.14 3.24
N ARG A 205 -26.73 -28.11 2.82
CA ARG A 205 -28.10 -27.85 3.26
C ARG A 205 -29.14 -28.59 2.43
N HIS A 206 -28.93 -28.63 1.11
CA HIS A 206 -29.91 -29.14 0.14
C HIS A 206 -29.44 -30.41 -0.58
N ASN A 207 -28.16 -30.79 -0.45
CA ASN A 207 -27.54 -31.89 -1.19
C ASN A 207 -27.65 -31.74 -2.72
N VAL A 208 -27.72 -30.49 -3.20
CA VAL A 208 -27.93 -30.15 -4.61
C VAL A 208 -26.61 -29.73 -5.28
N PRO A 209 -26.25 -30.26 -6.46
CA PRO A 209 -25.12 -29.75 -7.24
C PRO A 209 -25.43 -28.37 -7.84
N ALA A 210 -24.38 -27.59 -8.13
CA ALA A 210 -24.53 -26.24 -8.69
C ALA A 210 -25.40 -26.19 -9.97
N GLY A 211 -25.34 -27.21 -10.83
CA GLY A 211 -26.13 -27.28 -12.08
C GLY A 211 -27.64 -27.46 -11.87
N GLU A 212 -28.05 -27.92 -10.69
CA GLU A 212 -29.46 -28.13 -10.31
C GLU A 212 -30.00 -27.01 -9.41
N MET A 213 -29.20 -25.96 -9.23
CA MET A 213 -29.58 -24.79 -8.45
C MET A 213 -30.84 -24.12 -9.02
N ARG A 214 -31.70 -23.62 -8.13
CA ARG A 214 -32.95 -22.93 -8.44
C ARG A 214 -33.05 -21.67 -7.60
N GLN A 215 -33.94 -20.75 -7.98
CA GLN A 215 -34.15 -19.49 -7.28
C GLN A 215 -34.42 -19.66 -5.78
N HIS A 216 -35.23 -20.65 -5.39
CA HIS A 216 -35.55 -20.88 -3.98
C HIS A 216 -34.31 -21.20 -3.11
N HIS A 217 -33.27 -21.83 -3.67
CA HIS A 217 -32.02 -22.07 -2.94
C HIS A 217 -31.25 -20.75 -2.71
N ILE A 218 -31.32 -19.80 -3.65
CA ILE A 218 -30.75 -18.46 -3.47
C ILE A 218 -31.53 -17.71 -2.40
N ASP A 219 -32.86 -17.74 -2.47
CA ASP A 219 -33.71 -17.02 -1.52
C ASP A 219 -33.48 -17.52 -0.08
N ASP A 220 -33.40 -18.84 0.11
CA ASP A 220 -33.08 -19.50 1.39
C ASP A 220 -31.65 -19.15 1.87
N TYR A 221 -30.68 -19.11 0.95
CA TYR A 221 -29.33 -18.65 1.32
C TYR A 221 -29.33 -17.18 1.77
N LEU A 222 -30.18 -16.33 1.20
CA LEU A 222 -30.21 -14.91 1.51
C LEU A 222 -31.06 -14.58 2.75
N SER A 223 -32.03 -15.42 3.14
CA SER A 223 -32.90 -15.18 4.30
C SER A 223 -32.14 -15.25 5.62
N ASP A 224 -31.27 -16.25 5.76
CA ASP A 224 -30.69 -16.65 7.05
C ASP A 224 -29.28 -16.09 7.27
N GLY A 225 -28.91 -15.01 6.57
CA GLY A 225 -27.50 -14.64 6.43
C GLY A 225 -27.15 -13.17 6.55
N PRO A 226 -25.87 -12.89 6.83
CA PRO A 226 -25.37 -11.52 6.85
C PRO A 226 -25.48 -10.89 5.46
N SER A 227 -25.53 -9.56 5.42
CA SER A 227 -25.63 -8.79 4.17
C SER A 227 -24.52 -9.06 3.16
N THR A 228 -23.39 -9.64 3.59
CA THR A 228 -22.28 -10.08 2.72
C THR A 228 -22.68 -11.20 1.77
N ARG A 229 -23.68 -12.03 2.10
CA ARG A 229 -24.17 -13.08 1.20
C ARG A 229 -24.64 -12.52 -0.14
N LYS A 230 -25.05 -11.24 -0.20
CA LYS A 230 -25.44 -10.56 -1.45
C LYS A 230 -24.30 -10.40 -2.46
N HIS A 231 -23.05 -10.62 -2.06
CA HIS A 231 -21.91 -10.63 -2.99
C HIS A 231 -21.94 -11.79 -3.99
N ILE A 232 -22.79 -12.82 -3.78
CA ILE A 232 -23.01 -13.87 -4.78
C ILE A 232 -23.70 -13.36 -6.05
N ARG A 233 -24.22 -12.13 -6.08
CA ARG A 233 -24.90 -11.56 -7.26
C ARG A 233 -24.04 -11.62 -8.51
N SER A 234 -22.75 -11.29 -8.40
CA SER A 234 -21.82 -11.35 -9.53
C SER A 234 -21.63 -12.79 -10.03
N PHE A 235 -21.62 -13.76 -9.11
CA PHE A 235 -21.57 -15.19 -9.44
C PHE A 235 -22.85 -15.66 -10.12
N ALA A 236 -24.03 -15.38 -9.56
CA ALA A 236 -25.32 -15.76 -10.15
C ALA A 236 -25.48 -15.21 -11.58
N ARG A 237 -25.11 -13.95 -11.81
CA ARG A 237 -25.12 -13.35 -13.16
C ARG A 237 -24.14 -14.02 -14.11
N TRP A 238 -22.95 -14.35 -13.65
CA TRP A 238 -21.97 -15.08 -14.45
C TRP A 238 -22.47 -16.49 -14.78
N PHE A 239 -23.09 -17.17 -13.81
CA PHE A 239 -23.62 -18.52 -13.94
C PHE A 239 -24.78 -18.60 -14.95
N ASN A 240 -25.71 -17.63 -14.90
CA ASN A 240 -26.78 -17.51 -15.91
C ASN A 240 -26.27 -17.35 -17.34
N ASN A 241 -25.10 -16.73 -17.50
CA ASN A 241 -24.48 -16.51 -18.82
C ASN A 241 -23.63 -17.69 -19.29
N GLN A 242 -23.44 -18.73 -18.47
CA GLN A 242 -22.89 -19.99 -18.94
C GLN A 242 -23.95 -20.69 -19.79
N GLN A 243 -23.57 -21.23 -20.95
CA GLN A 243 -24.53 -21.82 -21.89
C GLN A 243 -25.37 -22.91 -21.20
N GLY A 244 -26.69 -22.69 -21.12
CA GLY A 244 -27.66 -23.73 -20.81
C GLY A 244 -27.91 -24.04 -19.34
N HIS A 245 -28.02 -23.06 -18.43
CA HIS A 245 -28.61 -23.35 -17.11
C HIS A 245 -30.08 -23.79 -17.30
N PRO A 246 -30.41 -25.08 -17.08
CA PRO A 246 -31.71 -25.63 -17.48
C PRO A 246 -32.85 -25.18 -16.56
N ASN A 247 -32.53 -24.68 -15.36
CA ASN A 247 -33.50 -24.38 -14.31
C ASN A 247 -33.91 -22.89 -14.24
N GLY A 248 -33.73 -22.14 -15.33
CA GLY A 248 -34.16 -20.74 -15.44
C GLY A 248 -33.13 -19.72 -14.95
N THR A 249 -33.49 -18.43 -14.98
CA THR A 249 -32.59 -17.33 -14.59
C THR A 249 -32.59 -17.14 -13.08
N LEU A 250 -31.40 -17.11 -12.49
CA LEU A 250 -31.18 -16.82 -11.07
C LEU A 250 -31.08 -15.31 -10.83
N ASP A 251 -31.83 -14.78 -9.87
CA ASP A 251 -31.72 -13.40 -9.41
C ASP A 251 -31.23 -13.30 -7.97
N VAL A 252 -30.41 -12.30 -7.71
CA VAL A 252 -29.89 -11.97 -6.37
C VAL A 252 -30.05 -10.47 -6.23
N PRO A 253 -30.91 -9.94 -5.36
CA PRO A 253 -31.24 -8.52 -5.33
C PRO A 253 -30.02 -7.63 -5.05
N PHE A 254 -30.00 -6.45 -5.67
CA PHE A 254 -28.95 -5.47 -5.43
C PHE A 254 -29.06 -4.91 -4.02
N ARG A 255 -27.93 -4.82 -3.30
CA ARG A 255 -27.88 -4.07 -2.05
C ARG A 255 -27.92 -2.58 -2.37
N LYS A 256 -29.07 -1.93 -2.19
CA LYS A 256 -29.12 -0.47 -2.17
C LYS A 256 -28.26 0.03 -1.00
N ALA A 257 -27.24 0.82 -1.30
CA ALA A 257 -26.51 1.55 -0.28
C ALA A 257 -27.49 2.56 0.34
N GLN A 258 -27.82 2.37 1.61
CA GLN A 258 -28.52 3.39 2.37
C GLN A 258 -27.48 4.38 2.84
N THR A 259 -27.50 5.58 2.26
CA THR A 259 -26.62 6.67 2.67
C THR A 259 -27.39 7.56 3.63
N THR A 260 -27.12 7.42 4.92
CA THR A 260 -27.58 8.38 5.92
C THR A 260 -26.52 9.47 6.04
N PRO A 261 -26.86 10.77 5.99
CA PRO A 261 -25.92 11.84 6.26
C PRO A 261 -25.29 11.63 7.65
N MET A 262 -23.97 11.42 7.69
CA MET A 262 -23.26 11.16 8.94
C MET A 262 -22.87 12.44 9.69
N ILE A 263 -22.84 13.58 9.00
CA ILE A 263 -22.49 14.88 9.57
C ILE A 263 -23.38 15.99 9.03
N THR A 264 -23.64 16.98 9.88
CA THR A 264 -24.32 18.24 9.55
C THR A 264 -23.37 19.24 8.88
N GLN A 265 -23.93 20.29 8.30
CA GLN A 265 -23.14 21.38 7.71
C GLN A 265 -22.26 22.09 8.77
N THR A 266 -22.77 22.26 9.98
CA THR A 266 -22.03 22.89 11.09
C THR A 266 -20.82 22.03 11.49
N GLU A 267 -21.01 20.72 11.62
CA GLU A 267 -19.91 19.78 11.90
C GLU A 267 -18.89 19.76 10.77
N ARG A 268 -19.34 19.78 9.50
CA ARG A 268 -18.43 19.87 8.34
C ARG A 268 -17.55 21.12 8.40
N ILE A 269 -18.12 22.29 8.70
CA ILE A 269 -17.37 23.54 8.84
C ILE A 269 -16.38 23.45 10.00
N GLN A 270 -16.77 22.86 11.13
CA GLN A 270 -15.87 22.67 12.27
C GLN A 270 -14.71 21.73 11.92
N LEU A 271 -14.95 20.65 11.17
CA LEU A 271 -13.89 19.76 10.70
C LEU A 271 -12.92 20.48 9.74
N VAL A 272 -13.42 21.35 8.86
CA VAL A 272 -12.56 22.18 7.98
C VAL A 272 -11.68 23.11 8.81
N ARG A 273 -12.24 23.79 9.82
CA ARG A 273 -11.45 24.61 10.76
C ARG A 273 -10.40 23.79 11.49
N ASN A 274 -10.76 22.60 11.97
CA ASN A 274 -9.82 21.72 12.64
C ASN A 274 -8.65 21.36 11.71
N CYS A 275 -8.91 21.04 10.44
CA CYS A 275 -7.86 20.79 9.45
C CYS A 275 -6.97 22.02 9.22
N LEU A 276 -7.45 23.25 9.43
CA LEU A 276 -6.66 24.47 9.29
C LEU A 276 -5.85 24.83 10.53
N GLU A 277 -6.39 24.58 11.73
CA GLU A 277 -5.83 25.08 12.98
C GLU A 277 -4.91 24.06 13.67
N HIS A 278 -5.17 22.76 13.52
CA HIS A 278 -4.43 21.71 14.23
C HIS A 278 -3.07 21.42 13.60
N ARG A 279 -2.11 22.33 13.80
CA ARG A 279 -0.72 22.21 13.30
C ARG A 279 0.10 21.08 13.93
N ASN A 280 -0.41 20.47 15.01
CA ASN A 280 0.15 19.26 15.60
C ASN A 280 -0.10 18.00 14.75
N VAL A 281 -1.03 18.05 13.80
CA VAL A 281 -1.27 16.97 12.83
C VAL A 281 -0.41 17.19 11.59
N ILE A 282 0.15 16.11 11.04
CA ILE A 282 0.97 16.17 9.83
C ILE A 282 0.21 16.86 8.67
N PRO A 283 0.88 17.74 7.87
CA PRO A 283 0.24 18.48 6.78
C PRO A 283 -0.51 17.59 5.79
N ALA A 284 0.02 16.40 5.49
CA ALA A 284 -0.60 15.44 4.56
C ALA A 284 -2.01 15.04 4.98
N THR A 285 -2.24 14.74 6.27
CA THR A 285 -3.56 14.36 6.80
C THR A 285 -4.53 15.53 6.76
N ARG A 286 -4.04 16.73 7.05
CA ARG A 286 -4.85 17.96 7.01
C ARG A 286 -5.30 18.28 5.59
N VAL A 287 -4.39 18.20 4.62
CA VAL A 287 -4.69 18.36 3.19
C VAL A 287 -5.68 17.29 2.72
N ALA A 288 -5.49 16.01 3.07
CA ALA A 288 -6.43 14.96 2.73
C ALA A 288 -7.83 15.21 3.31
N GLY A 289 -7.92 15.66 4.56
CA GLY A 289 -9.17 16.05 5.20
C GLY A 289 -9.87 17.21 4.48
N LEU A 290 -9.13 18.25 4.10
CA LEU A 290 -9.66 19.37 3.31
C LEU A 290 -10.16 18.91 1.94
N ILE A 291 -9.41 18.02 1.27
CA ILE A 291 -9.80 17.49 -0.03
C ILE A 291 -11.15 16.74 0.06
N LEU A 292 -11.30 15.92 1.10
CA LEU A 292 -12.53 15.19 1.38
C LEU A 292 -13.70 16.13 1.72
N LEU A 293 -13.48 17.13 2.58
CA LEU A 293 -14.55 17.99 3.13
C LEU A 293 -15.02 19.09 2.17
N LEU A 294 -14.15 19.56 1.26
CA LEU A 294 -14.45 20.64 0.33
C LEU A 294 -14.92 20.15 -1.04
N TRP A 295 -14.30 19.09 -1.57
CA TRP A 295 -14.63 18.56 -2.90
C TRP A 295 -15.32 17.20 -2.87
N ALA A 296 -15.65 16.68 -1.68
CA ALA A 296 -16.25 15.35 -1.50
C ALA A 296 -15.45 14.24 -2.21
N HIS A 297 -14.13 14.42 -2.34
CA HIS A 297 -13.31 13.48 -3.07
C HIS A 297 -13.10 12.23 -2.20
N PRO A 298 -13.42 11.01 -2.69
CA PRO A 298 -13.30 9.79 -1.89
C PRO A 298 -11.88 9.52 -1.41
N LEU A 299 -11.72 9.04 -0.17
CA LEU A 299 -10.40 8.75 0.43
C LEU A 299 -9.56 7.80 -0.42
N ASN A 300 -10.17 6.76 -1.00
CA ASN A 300 -9.48 5.80 -1.86
C ASN A 300 -8.93 6.41 -3.16
N LYS A 301 -9.45 7.57 -3.59
CA LYS A 301 -8.90 8.37 -4.69
C LYS A 301 -7.90 9.41 -4.22
N ILE A 302 -8.12 10.01 -3.03
CA ILE A 302 -7.17 10.95 -2.42
C ILE A 302 -5.79 10.30 -2.25
N VAL A 303 -5.74 9.06 -1.78
CA VAL A 303 -4.46 8.33 -1.61
C VAL A 303 -3.74 8.03 -2.93
N MET A 304 -4.41 8.18 -4.07
CA MET A 304 -3.83 8.02 -5.42
C MET A 304 -3.50 9.35 -6.10
N LEU A 305 -3.77 10.50 -5.45
CA LEU A 305 -3.51 11.80 -6.03
C LEU A 305 -2.00 12.01 -6.22
N ARG A 306 -1.66 12.41 -7.44
CA ARG A 306 -0.30 12.70 -7.90
C ARG A 306 -0.02 14.20 -7.83
N ARG A 307 1.27 14.57 -7.74
CA ARG A 307 1.74 15.98 -7.68
C ARG A 307 1.30 16.79 -8.88
N ASP A 308 1.35 16.20 -10.06
CA ASP A 308 0.92 16.82 -11.32
C ASP A 308 -0.55 17.23 -11.35
N ARG A 309 -1.39 16.74 -10.42
CA ARG A 309 -2.79 17.17 -10.29
C ARG A 309 -2.93 18.53 -9.62
N LEU A 310 -1.88 19.04 -8.96
CA LEU A 310 -1.82 20.41 -8.46
C LEU A 310 -1.06 21.28 -9.46
N ILE A 311 -1.70 22.34 -9.94
CA ILE A 311 -1.17 23.24 -10.95
C ILE A 311 -1.14 24.64 -10.37
N ALA A 312 0.03 25.29 -10.41
CA ALA A 312 0.13 26.72 -10.16
C ALA A 312 -0.24 27.46 -11.44
N ALA A 313 -1.29 28.29 -11.41
CA ALA A 313 -1.72 29.12 -12.52
C ALA A 313 -1.69 30.62 -12.12
N PRO A 314 -1.68 31.56 -13.07
CA PRO A 314 -1.68 33.00 -12.78
C PRO A 314 -2.87 33.43 -11.91
N GLU A 315 -4.01 32.76 -12.04
CA GLU A 315 -5.23 33.03 -11.26
C GLU A 315 -5.25 32.36 -9.87
N GLY A 316 -4.21 31.62 -9.50
CA GLY A 316 -4.12 30.87 -8.25
C GLY A 316 -3.85 29.38 -8.43
N MET A 317 -3.75 28.66 -7.32
CA MET A 317 -3.50 27.21 -7.32
C MET A 317 -4.77 26.44 -7.71
N ARG A 318 -4.63 25.43 -8.56
CA ARG A 318 -5.73 24.58 -9.03
C ARG A 318 -5.44 23.11 -8.73
N ILE A 319 -6.49 22.36 -8.39
CA ILE A 319 -6.42 20.92 -8.16
C ILE A 319 -7.35 20.15 -9.12
N THR A 320 -6.82 19.13 -9.77
CA THR A 320 -7.55 18.27 -10.70
C THR A 320 -8.01 16.99 -10.01
N LEU A 321 -9.29 16.95 -9.60
CA LEU A 321 -9.91 15.82 -8.88
C LEU A 321 -10.86 14.98 -9.76
N GLY A 322 -10.87 15.25 -11.06
CA GLY A 322 -11.76 14.63 -12.05
C GLY A 322 -11.47 15.17 -13.44
N THR A 323 -12.51 15.40 -14.22
CA THR A 323 -12.39 15.96 -15.58
C THR A 323 -12.04 17.44 -15.60
N HIS A 324 -12.36 18.19 -14.54
CA HIS A 324 -12.14 19.63 -14.45
C HIS A 324 -11.29 20.00 -13.23
N ALA A 325 -10.38 20.95 -13.42
CA ALA A 325 -9.58 21.52 -12.35
C ALA A 325 -10.40 22.49 -11.52
N ALA A 326 -10.44 22.30 -10.20
CA ALA A 326 -11.08 23.19 -9.26
C ALA A 326 -10.06 24.20 -8.69
N GLN A 327 -10.53 25.41 -8.36
CA GLN A 327 -9.71 26.41 -7.67
C GLN A 327 -9.47 25.97 -6.21
N VAL A 328 -8.22 26.04 -5.77
CA VAL A 328 -7.87 25.91 -4.36
C VAL A 328 -8.10 27.28 -3.73
N PRO A 329 -8.96 27.40 -2.69
CA PRO A 329 -9.16 28.66 -2.01
C PRO A 329 -7.83 29.26 -1.53
N GLU A 330 -7.65 30.57 -1.71
CA GLU A 330 -6.40 31.28 -1.42
C GLU A 330 -5.90 30.99 0.01
N ALA A 331 -6.82 31.00 0.99
CA ALA A 331 -6.54 30.68 2.40
C ALA A 331 -5.94 29.29 2.66
N LEU A 332 -6.00 28.37 1.69
CA LEU A 332 -5.46 27.01 1.77
C LEU A 332 -4.14 26.85 1.00
N THR A 333 -3.79 27.82 0.16
CA THR A 333 -2.71 27.69 -0.83
C THR A 333 -1.36 27.44 -0.17
N GLU A 334 -1.07 28.13 0.94
CA GLU A 334 0.16 27.92 1.71
C GLU A 334 0.28 26.48 2.23
N LEU A 335 -0.81 25.90 2.76
CA LEU A 335 -0.80 24.54 3.30
C LEU A 335 -0.58 23.49 2.19
N PHE A 336 -1.16 23.72 1.01
CA PHE A 336 -0.93 22.86 -0.14
C PHE A 336 0.51 22.98 -0.68
N TRP A 337 1.07 24.19 -0.69
CA TRP A 337 2.48 24.42 -1.02
C TRP A 337 3.45 23.80 -0.01
N GLU A 338 3.14 23.90 1.28
CA GLU A 338 3.92 23.28 2.35
C GLU A 338 3.96 21.76 2.15
N GLN A 339 2.82 21.14 1.86
CA GLN A 339 2.74 19.71 1.58
C GLN A 339 3.45 19.31 0.27
N LEU A 340 3.42 20.15 -0.77
CA LEU A 340 4.15 19.91 -2.03
C LEU A 340 5.66 20.02 -1.85
N SER A 341 6.11 20.97 -1.03
CA SER A 341 7.53 21.25 -0.77
C SER A 341 8.13 20.29 0.24
N ASN A 342 7.32 19.88 1.23
CA ASN A 342 7.64 18.90 2.26
C ASN A 342 6.62 17.76 2.25
N PRO A 343 6.59 16.92 1.19
CA PRO A 343 5.77 15.73 1.16
C PRO A 343 6.29 14.82 2.28
N GLY A 344 5.62 14.83 3.43
CA GLY A 344 6.13 14.31 4.69
C GLY A 344 6.92 13.03 4.52
N ASN A 345 8.19 13.02 4.95
CA ASN A 345 9.21 12.00 4.67
C ASN A 345 8.68 10.54 4.70
N GLN A 346 8.23 10.05 3.55
CA GLN A 346 7.64 8.71 3.36
C GLN A 346 8.68 7.58 3.37
N ASN A 347 9.97 7.88 3.58
CA ASN A 347 11.05 6.89 3.65
C ASN A 347 11.20 6.26 5.05
N THR A 348 10.31 6.57 5.99
CA THR A 348 10.34 6.06 7.37
C THR A 348 9.22 5.06 7.59
N ILE A 349 9.54 3.76 7.60
CA ILE A 349 8.63 2.72 8.09
C ILE A 349 8.79 2.69 9.61
N ASN A 350 7.93 3.42 10.33
CA ASN A 350 7.68 3.08 11.74
C ASN A 350 6.81 1.82 11.76
N ALA A 351 7.33 0.74 12.32
CA ALA A 351 6.63 -0.54 12.43
C ALA A 351 5.38 -0.47 13.32
N ASP A 352 5.24 0.58 14.15
CA ASP A 352 4.24 0.67 15.21
C ASP A 352 3.14 1.74 14.99
N THR A 353 2.99 2.31 13.77
CA THR A 353 1.91 3.28 13.50
C THR A 353 0.84 2.70 12.56
N PRO A 354 -0.46 2.62 12.97
CA PRO A 354 -1.52 1.97 12.18
C PRO A 354 -2.02 2.72 10.94
N CYS A 355 -1.45 3.88 10.57
CA CYS A 355 -2.11 4.77 9.60
C CYS A 355 -1.66 4.52 8.14
N GLY A 356 -2.44 3.73 7.39
CA GLY A 356 -2.25 3.46 5.96
C GLY A 356 -2.53 4.64 5.00
N LEU A 357 -2.95 5.80 5.50
CA LEU A 357 -3.18 7.01 4.69
C LEU A 357 -1.86 7.71 4.25
N CYS A 358 -0.74 7.41 4.91
CA CYS A 358 0.49 8.18 4.78
C CYS A 358 1.42 7.73 3.63
N GLN A 359 1.15 6.59 2.98
CA GLN A 359 2.11 5.96 2.05
C GLN A 359 1.94 6.34 0.56
N GLY A 360 0.88 7.07 0.18
CA GLY A 360 0.56 7.28 -1.25
C GLY A 360 0.33 8.73 -1.68
N LEU A 361 0.18 9.67 -0.75
CA LEU A 361 -0.10 11.06 -1.09
C LEU A 361 1.12 11.69 -1.77
N TRP A 362 0.99 11.99 -3.07
CA TRP A 362 1.91 12.81 -3.85
C TRP A 362 3.24 12.14 -4.24
N THR A 363 3.22 10.95 -4.86
CA THR A 363 4.39 10.41 -5.58
C THR A 363 4.33 10.75 -7.08
N GLY A 364 5.43 11.27 -7.63
CA GLY A 364 5.59 11.68 -9.03
C GLY A 364 6.92 12.40 -9.25
N PRO A 365 7.53 12.33 -10.45
CA PRO A 365 8.80 13.01 -10.73
C PRO A 365 8.66 14.53 -10.57
N ARG A 366 9.78 15.18 -10.22
CA ARG A 366 9.90 16.65 -10.17
C ARG A 366 9.84 17.24 -11.57
#